data_AF-A0A920JHE3-F1
#
_entry.id   AF-A0A920JHE3-F1
#
_cell.length_a   1.000
_cell.length_b   1.000
_cell.length_c   1.000
_cell.angle_alpha   90.00
_cell.angle_beta   90.00
_cell.angle_gamma   90.00
#
_symmetry.space_group_name_H-M   'P 1'
#
loop_
_entity.id
_entity.type
_entity.pdbx_description
1 polymer ?
#
loop_
_entity_poly.entity_id
_entity_poly.type
_entity_poly.pdbx_seq_one_letter_code
_entity_poly.pdbx_strand_id
1 'polypeptide(L)' 'MCPLNLTLGAWVFPLYQGKEQYLFSAIRTECVEALELQFMKGVRSIHEAVTCLDCVTYESAYPKKLRSANTPSQLIDD' A
#
# COMPACT_ATOMS: atom_id res chain seq x y z
N MET A 1 -8.92 5.58 10.69
CA MET A 1 -8.00 6.71 10.50
C MET A 1 -7.46 6.87 9.06
N CYS A 2 -7.98 6.16 8.05
CA CYS A 2 -7.54 6.34 6.65
C CYS A 2 -7.84 7.74 6.04
N PRO A 3 -9.00 8.39 6.31
CA PRO A 3 -9.35 9.65 5.65
C PRO A 3 -8.45 10.84 6.02
N LEU A 4 -7.98 10.92 7.27
CA LEU A 4 -7.12 12.01 7.74
C LEU A 4 -5.69 11.92 7.18
N ASN A 5 -5.24 10.70 6.85
CA ASN A 5 -3.92 10.50 6.28
C ASN A 5 -3.88 10.77 4.77
N LEU A 6 -5.01 10.67 4.07
CA LEU A 6 -5.14 11.09 2.67
C LEU A 6 -5.07 12.62 2.48
N THR A 7 -5.36 13.41 3.53
CA THR A 7 -5.08 14.85 3.52
C THR A 7 -3.59 15.17 3.67
N LEU A 8 -2.77 14.19 4.08
CA LEU A 8 -1.34 14.36 4.37
C LEU A 8 -0.41 13.79 3.30
N GLY A 9 -0.92 13.03 2.32
CA GLY A 9 -0.10 12.41 1.28
C GLY A 9 -0.89 12.00 0.03
N ALA A 10 -0.17 11.65 -1.04
CA ALA A 10 -0.72 11.19 -2.31
C ALA A 10 -1.26 9.75 -2.22
N TRP A 11 -0.58 8.89 -1.46
CA TRP A 11 -0.94 7.50 -1.25
C TRP A 11 -0.77 7.12 0.22
N VAL A 12 -1.80 6.55 0.85
CA VAL A 12 -1.72 6.00 2.19
C VAL A 12 -1.89 4.47 2.20
N PHE A 13 -1.06 3.76 2.97
CA PHE A 13 -1.17 2.31 3.18
C PHE A 13 -0.80 1.90 4.60
N PRO A 14 -1.36 0.80 5.14
CA PRO A 14 -1.04 0.35 6.47
C PRO A 14 0.27 -0.44 6.51
N LEU A 15 0.83 -0.52 7.71
CA LEU A 15 1.87 -1.48 8.05
C LEU A 15 1.24 -2.75 8.65
N TYR A 16 1.83 -3.90 8.31
CA TYR A 16 1.56 -5.17 8.98
C TYR A 16 2.89 -5.86 9.27
N GLN A 17 3.19 -6.08 10.56
CA GLN A 17 4.47 -6.64 11.01
C GLN A 17 5.70 -5.88 10.44
N GLY A 18 5.62 -4.55 10.41
CA GLY A 18 6.68 -3.69 9.87
C GLY A 18 6.79 -3.68 8.34
N LYS A 19 5.88 -4.33 7.62
CA LYS A 19 5.86 -4.36 6.15
C LYS A 19 4.69 -3.54 5.59
N GLU A 20 4.98 -2.76 4.57
CA GLU A 20 4.02 -1.94 3.83
C GLU A 20 3.01 -2.82 3.07
N GLN A 21 1.72 -2.51 3.22
CA GLN A 21 0.63 -3.24 2.58
C GLN A 21 0.02 -2.43 1.45
N TYR A 22 0.74 -2.32 0.33
CA TYR A 22 0.34 -1.55 -0.86
C TYR A 22 -1.02 -1.95 -1.44
N LEU A 23 -1.41 -3.22 -1.33
CA LEU A 23 -2.70 -3.72 -1.84
C LEU A 23 -3.89 -3.38 -0.94
N PHE A 24 -3.64 -2.93 0.29
CA PHE A 24 -4.65 -2.53 1.26
C PHE A 24 -4.59 -1.02 1.49
N SER A 25 -4.72 -0.23 0.44
CA SER A 25 -4.34 1.17 0.45
C SER A 25 -5.41 2.09 -0.13
N ALA A 26 -5.18 3.39 -0.02
CA ALA A 26 -5.98 4.41 -0.69
C ALA A 26 -5.06 5.43 -1.35
N ILE A 27 -5.34 5.77 -2.60
CA ILE A 27 -4.57 6.71 -3.41
C ILE A 27 -5.46 7.83 -3.90
N ARG A 28 -4.93 9.05 -3.97
CA ARG A 28 -5.58 10.18 -4.62
C ARG A 28 -5.60 9.95 -6.14
N THR A 29 -6.76 10.14 -6.75
CA THR A 29 -7.00 9.85 -8.17
C THR A 29 -6.04 10.59 -9.12
N GLU A 30 -5.71 11.83 -8.78
CA GLU A 30 -4.77 12.69 -9.51
C GLU A 30 -3.33 12.19 -9.50
N CYS A 31 -2.99 11.24 -8.61
CA CYS A 31 -1.66 10.65 -8.52
C CYS A 31 -1.54 9.33 -9.32
N VAL A 32 -2.64 8.82 -9.88
CA VAL A 32 -2.65 7.56 -10.64
C VAL A 32 -1.84 7.67 -11.93
N GLU A 33 -1.94 8.80 -12.64
CA GLU A 33 -1.20 9.02 -13.89
C GLU A 33 0.32 8.92 -13.70
N ALA A 34 0.83 9.38 -12.55
CA ALA A 34 2.25 9.26 -12.22
C ALA A 34 2.71 7.80 -12.09
N LEU A 35 1.84 6.91 -11.56
CA LEU A 35 2.14 5.47 -11.49
C LEU A 35 2.08 4.81 -12.86
N GLU A 36 1.06 5.15 -13.65
CA GLU A 36 0.91 4.64 -15.01
C GLU A 36 2.15 4.96 -15.84
N LEU A 37 2.69 6.17 -15.73
CA LEU A 37 3.93 6.57 -16.40
C LEU A 37 5.13 5.70 -15.99
N GLN A 38 5.25 5.31 -14.72
CA GLN A 38 6.32 4.41 -14.27
C GLN A 38 6.15 3.00 -14.87
N PHE A 39 4.92 2.47 -14.85
CA PHE A 39 4.64 1.16 -15.44
C PHE A 39 4.85 1.14 -16.95
N MET A 40 4.54 2.23 -17.66
CA MET A 40 4.82 2.39 -19.10
C MET A 40 6.32 2.39 -19.41
N LYS A 41 7.17 2.85 -18.49
CA LYS A 41 8.63 2.77 -18.59
C LYS A 41 9.19 1.37 -18.30
N GLY A 42 8.32 0.41 -17.96
CA GLY A 42 8.70 -0.98 -17.67
C GLY A 42 9.00 -1.26 -16.20
N VAL A 43 8.77 -0.30 -15.29
CA VAL A 43 8.87 -0.56 -13.85
C VAL A 43 7.84 -1.62 -13.46
N ARG A 44 8.25 -2.64 -12.69
CA ARG A 44 7.36 -3.72 -12.22
C ARG A 44 7.27 -3.82 -10.70
N SER A 45 8.21 -3.21 -9.98
CA SER A 45 8.19 -3.15 -8.52
C SER A 45 7.36 -1.97 -8.06
N ILE A 46 6.38 -2.20 -7.18
CA ILE A 46 5.61 -1.09 -6.61
C ILE A 46 6.49 -0.16 -5.78
N HIS A 47 7.46 -0.70 -5.05
CA HIS A 47 8.43 0.07 -4.26
C HIS A 47 9.23 1.06 -5.11
N GLU A 48 9.49 0.72 -6.37
CA GLU A 48 10.18 1.59 -7.32
C GLU A 48 9.21 2.62 -7.91
N ALA A 49 7.99 2.19 -8.29
CA ALA A 49 6.98 3.04 -8.91
C ALA A 49 6.50 4.19 -7.99
N VAL A 50 6.52 3.99 -6.67
CA VAL A 50 6.04 4.99 -5.70
C VAL A 50 7.11 5.98 -5.24
N THR A 51 8.37 5.83 -5.66
CA THR A 51 9.48 6.72 -5.23
C THR A 51 9.24 8.20 -5.55
N CYS A 52 8.39 8.50 -6.54
CA CYS A 52 8.03 9.84 -6.96
C CYS A 52 6.73 10.36 -6.30
N LEU A 53 6.11 9.56 -5.41
CA LEU A 53 4.87 9.90 -4.72
C LEU A 53 5.11 10.12 -3.23
N ASP A 54 4.43 11.12 -2.68
CA ASP A 54 4.40 11.36 -1.24
C ASP A 54 3.50 10.30 -0.57
N CYS A 55 4.15 9.30 0.04
CA CYS A 55 3.48 8.15 0.62
C CYS A 55 3.45 8.23 2.16
N VAL A 56 2.31 7.88 2.74
CA VAL A 56 2.12 7.88 4.20
C VAL A 56 1.78 6.47 4.68
N THR A 57 2.46 6.02 5.71
CA THR A 57 2.16 4.75 6.38
C THR A 57 1.32 4.96 7.64
N TYR A 58 0.56 3.95 8.05
CA TYR A 58 -0.14 3.98 9.33
C TYR A 58 -0.25 2.60 9.97
N GLU A 59 -0.38 2.58 11.30
CA GLU A 59 -0.70 1.37 12.04
C GLU A 59 -2.20 1.13 12.04
N SER A 60 -2.63 -0.05 11.61
CA SER A 60 -4.06 -0.42 11.61
C SER A 60 -4.55 -0.70 13.03
N ALA A 61 -5.73 -0.18 13.38
CA ALA A 61 -6.42 -0.55 14.63
C ALA A 61 -6.82 -2.03 14.67
N TYR A 62 -6.84 -2.72 13.52
CA TYR A 62 -7.21 -4.12 13.39
C TYR A 62 -6.15 -4.87 12.56
N PRO A 63 -4.93 -5.05 13.09
CA PRO A 63 -3.80 -5.59 12.31
C PRO A 63 -4.06 -7.02 11.79
N LYS A 64 -4.80 -7.84 12.54
CA LYS A 64 -5.18 -9.20 12.11
C LYS A 64 -5.98 -9.22 10.79
N LYS A 65 -6.71 -8.15 10.46
CA LYS A 65 -7.46 -8.04 9.19
C LYS A 65 -6.55 -7.85 7.96
N LEU A 66 -5.28 -7.52 8.17
CA LEU A 66 -4.28 -7.36 7.11
C LEU A 66 -3.51 -8.67 6.82
N ARG A 67 -3.77 -9.73 7.60
CA ARG A 67 -3.13 -11.03 7.39
C ARG A 67 -3.53 -11.56 6.01
N SER A 68 -2.51 -11.85 5.19
CA SER A 68 -2.68 -12.57 3.92
C SER A 68 -2.12 -13.99 4.05
N ALA A 69 -2.73 -14.91 3.30
CA ALA A 69 -2.21 -16.25 3.08
C ALA A 69 -1.84 -16.38 1.60
N ASN A 70 -0.57 -16.60 1.32
CA ASN A 70 0.00 -16.72 -0.03
C ASN A 70 0.33 -18.19 -0.38
N THR A 71 0.38 -19.08 0.62
CA THR A 71 0.55 -20.53 0.43
C THR A 71 -0.55 -21.31 1.15
N PRO A 72 -0.89 -22.54 0.71
CA PRO A 72 -1.88 -23.37 1.40
C PRO A 72 -1.57 -23.63 2.88
N SER A 73 -0.28 -23.78 3.23
CA SER A 73 0.15 -23.94 4.63
C SER A 73 -0.22 -22.75 5.51
N GLN A 74 -0.31 -21.55 4.94
CA GLN A 74 -0.70 -20.32 5.65
C GLN A 74 -2.22 -20.22 5.84
N LEU A 75 -3.03 -21.21 5.48
CA LEU A 75 -4.47 -21.20 5.79
C LEU A 75 -4.78 -21.80 7.17
N ILE A 76 -3.83 -22.55 7.75
CA ILE A 76 -4.05 -23.38 8.94
C ILE A 76 -3.76 -22.60 10.23
N ASP A 77 -2.97 -21.53 10.15
CA ASP A 77 -2.66 -20.67 11.30
C ASP A 77 -3.81 -19.67 11.56
N ASP A 78 -4.39 -19.70 12.76
CA ASP A 78 -5.34 -18.73 13.34
C ASP A 78 -4.65 -17.75 14.33
#